data_AF-A0A127SFP5-F1
#
_entry.id   AF-A0A127SFP5-F1
#
_cell.length_a   1.000
_cell.length_b   1.000
_cell.length_c   1.000
_cell.angle_alpha   90.00
_cell.angle_beta   90.00
_cell.angle_gamma   90.00
#
_symmetry.space_group_name_H-M   'P 1'
#
loop_
_entity.id
_entity.type
_entity.pdbx_description
1 polymer ?
#
loop_
_entity_poly.entity_id
_entity_poly.type
_entity_poly.pdbx_seq_one_letter_code
_entity_poly.pdbx_strand_id
1 'polypeptide(L)' 'MNKNTDPRWLEWAKELQFIAQAGLTYSRDPFDIERFERIREISAEIMSHQSDLPIE' A
#
# COMPACT_ATOMS: atom_id res chain seq x y z
N MET A 1 -26.95 0.48 -4.71
CA MET A 1 -25.58 0.06 -4.36
C MET A 1 -24.67 1.26 -4.56
N ASN A 2 -24.37 1.99 -3.49
CA ASN A 2 -23.41 3.10 -3.58
C ASN A 2 -22.04 2.48 -3.83
N LYS A 3 -21.51 2.64 -5.04
CA LYS A 3 -20.09 2.45 -5.26
C LYS A 3 -19.39 3.58 -4.51
N ASN A 4 -19.01 3.33 -3.27
CA ASN A 4 -17.92 4.08 -2.66
C ASN A 4 -16.68 3.72 -3.49
N THR A 5 -16.45 4.47 -4.57
CA THR A 5 -15.18 4.43 -5.28
C THR A 5 -14.18 5.10 -4.37
N ASP A 6 -13.27 4.30 -3.83
CA ASP A 6 -12.13 4.82 -3.08
C ASP A 6 -11.47 5.93 -3.89
N PRO A 7 -10.96 7.00 -3.24
CA PRO A 7 -10.12 7.96 -3.92
C PRO A 7 -8.99 7.24 -4.66
N ARG A 8 -8.62 7.71 -5.85
CA ARG A 8 -7.61 7.05 -6.69
C ARG A 8 -6.27 6.80 -5.98
N TRP A 9 -5.87 7.69 -5.07
CA TRP A 9 -4.67 7.50 -4.26
C TRP A 9 -4.77 6.28 -3.32
N LEU A 10 -5.96 5.96 -2.82
CA LEU A 10 -6.21 4.82 -1.94
C LEU A 10 -6.24 3.51 -2.73
N GLU A 11 -6.76 3.54 -3.96
CA GLU A 11 -6.66 2.41 -4.89
C GLU A 11 -5.20 2.07 -5.19
N TRP A 12 -4.37 3.07 -5.50
CA TRP A 12 -2.93 2.88 -5.72
C TRP A 12 -2.19 2.39 -4.48
N ALA A 13 -2.51 2.90 -3.29
CA ALA A 13 -1.90 2.42 -2.04
C ALA A 13 -2.20 0.94 -1.78
N LYS A 14 -3.45 0.50 -2.04
CA LYS A 14 -3.85 -0.92 -1.94
C LYS A 14 -3.13 -1.79 -2.97
N GLU A 15 -2.98 -1.31 -4.20
CA GLU A 15 -2.26 -2.03 -5.27
C GLU A 15 -0.77 -2.18 -4.92
N LEU A 16 -0.11 -1.12 -4.46
CA LEU A 16 1.29 -1.17 -4.02
C LEU A 16 1.49 -2.12 -2.85
N GLN A 17 0.59 -2.09 -1.86
CA GLN A 17 0.60 -3.04 -0.74
C GLN A 17 0.50 -4.50 -1.22
N PHE A 18 -0.37 -4.77 -2.20
CA PHE A 18 -0.54 -6.11 -2.77
C PHE A 18 0.72 -6.58 -3.51
N ILE A 19 1.31 -5.72 -4.34
CA ILE A 19 2.55 -6.02 -5.07
C ILE A 19 3.70 -6.30 -4.09
N ALA A 20 3.87 -5.46 -3.06
CA ALA A 20 4.88 -5.66 -2.03
C ALA A 20 4.70 -7.00 -1.31
N GLN A 21 3.46 -7.35 -0.94
CA GLN A 21 3.19 -8.63 -0.28
C GLN A 21 3.51 -9.83 -1.18
N ALA A 22 3.18 -9.76 -2.47
CA ALA A 22 3.57 -10.79 -3.43
C ALA A 22 5.09 -10.90 -3.55
N GLY A 23 5.79 -9.76 -3.65
CA GLY A 23 7.24 -9.69 -3.67
C GLY A 23 7.90 -10.33 -2.45
N LEU A 24 7.42 -10.00 -1.24
CA LEU A 24 7.89 -10.60 0.02
C LEU A 24 7.61 -12.10 0.13
N THR A 25 6.53 -12.57 -0.50
CA THR A 25 6.14 -13.98 -0.47
C THR A 25 7.02 -14.83 -1.38
N TYR A 26 7.39 -14.30 -2.55
CA TYR A 26 8.02 -15.09 -3.61
C TYR A 26 9.49 -14.77 -3.88
N SER A 27 9.97 -13.60 -3.47
CA SER A 27 11.38 -13.25 -3.67
C SER A 27 12.30 -14.04 -2.75
N ARG A 28 13.48 -14.37 -3.26
CA ARG A 28 14.59 -14.97 -2.51
C ARG A 28 15.84 -14.09 -2.49
N ASP A 29 15.82 -12.99 -3.24
CA ASP A 29 16.92 -12.03 -3.26
C ASP A 29 16.77 -11.07 -2.06
N PRO A 30 17.80 -10.92 -1.21
CA PRO A 30 17.71 -10.10 -0.01
C PRO A 30 17.51 -8.61 -0.31
N PHE A 31 18.04 -8.10 -1.42
CA PHE A 31 17.86 -6.70 -1.81
C PHE A 31 16.45 -6.44 -2.32
N ASP A 32 15.85 -7.41 -3.02
CA ASP A 32 14.44 -7.32 -3.41
C ASP A 32 13.52 -7.37 -2.19
N ILE A 33 13.84 -8.21 -1.20
CA ILE A 33 13.07 -8.27 0.05
C ILE A 33 13.07 -6.90 0.73
N GLU A 34 14.23 -6.27 0.95
CA GLU A 34 14.31 -4.92 1.54
C GLU A 34 13.50 -3.89 0.74
N ARG A 35 13.52 -3.95 -0.60
CA ARG A 35 12.70 -3.07 -1.46
C ARG A 35 11.22 -3.28 -1.24
N PHE A 36 10.75 -4.53 -1.18
CA PHE A 36 9.34 -4.82 -0.96
C PHE A 36 8.89 -4.47 0.46
N GLU A 37 9.74 -4.62 1.47
CA GLU A 37 9.46 -4.14 2.83
C GLU A 37 9.25 -2.62 2.81
N ARG A 38 10.13 -1.87 2.14
CA ARG A 38 9.98 -0.42 2.05
C ARG A 38 8.74 0.01 1.27
N ILE A 39 8.38 -0.67 0.18
CA ILE A 39 7.14 -0.38 -0.58
C ILE A 39 5.91 -0.63 0.31
N ARG A 40 5.93 -1.70 1.10
CA ARG A 40 4.85 -2.03 2.05
C ARG A 40 4.68 -0.94 3.11
N GLU A 41 5.78 -0.45 3.66
CA GLU A 41 5.77 0.65 4.64
C GLU A 41 5.19 1.94 4.05
N ILE A 42 5.67 2.37 2.87
CA ILE A 42 5.17 3.58 2.20
C ILE A 42 3.67 3.46 1.91
N SER A 43 3.20 2.27 1.50
CA SER A 43 1.77 2.04 1.24
C SER A 43 0.94 2.18 2.51
N ALA A 44 1.44 1.66 3.65
CA ALA A 44 0.80 1.83 4.95
C ALA A 44 0.83 3.29 5.43
N GLU A 45 1.94 4.01 5.22
CA GLU A 45 2.07 5.45 5.51
C GLU A 45 1.00 6.26 4.75
N ILE A 46 0.82 6.01 3.45
CA ILE A 46 -0.20 6.67 2.61
C ILE A 46 -1.61 6.43 3.15
N MET A 47 -1.92 5.19 3.54
CA MET A 47 -3.24 4.83 4.09
C MET A 47 -3.47 5.47 5.47
N SER A 48 -2.45 5.51 6.33
CA SER A 48 -2.50 6.10 7.67
C SER A 48 -2.61 7.61 7.67
N HIS A 49 -1.93 8.30 6.74
CA HIS A 49 -1.97 9.77 6.67
C HIS A 49 -3.36 10.35 6.41
N GLN A 50 -4.28 9.55 5.88
CA GLN A 50 -5.64 9.97 5.54
C GLN A 50 -6.69 9.54 6.58
N SER A 51 -6.36 8.61 7.50
CA SER A 51 -7.19 8.34 8.67
C SER A 51 -7.10 9.43 9.73
N ASP A 52 -6.02 10.23 9.72
CA ASP A 52 -5.80 11.36 10.63
C ASP A 52 -6.31 12.70 10.08
N LEU A 53 -6.82 12.74 8.84
CA LEU A 53 -7.39 13.95 8.27
C LEU A 53 -8.87 14.08 8.70
N PRO A 54 -9.31 15.26 9.18
CA PRO A 54 -10.71 15.49 9.52
C PRO A 54 -11.57 15.23 8.29
N ILE A 55 -12.64 14.45 8.46
CA ILE A 55 -13.71 14.42 7.46
C ILE A 55 -14.46 15.74 7.60
N GLU A 56 -14.36 16.61 6.60
CA GLU A 56 -15.31 17.73 6.42
C GLU A 56 -16.69 17.23 6.03
#